data_AF-A0A1V3SEG5-F1
#
_entry.id   AF-A0A1V3SEG5-F1
#
_cell.length_a   1.000
_cell.length_b   1.000
_cell.length_c   1.000
_cell.angle_alpha   90.00
_cell.angle_beta   90.00
_cell.angle_gamma   90.00
#
_symmetry.space_group_name_H-M   'P 1'
#
loop_
_entity.id
_entity.type
_entity.pdbx_description
1 polymer ?
#
loop_
_entity_poly.entity_id
_entity_poly.type
_entity_poly.pdbx_seq_one_letter_code
_entity_poly.pdbx_strand_id
1 'polypeptide(L)'
;MATELDALLSSIRDCKTCDAVKNRLAIITEKKDAATDPDVVRALRDAQVYALVWGVFTVALDQGAPIVAYDKALKVLEAAQASADNKTLEAAYIAYEAACTAYEEALDADNNLINDAIKSVTDDAAKAAPGKNGIDAIADAAAAEMASADIEHHLASQDVIYSSEGPSADPYEEYYDRKRQIRNITSPVKQACDAYVNEYVTRVQVAAQLKQSLDRYLLVWRVTTTGGGNPLAVQGILESIDEKNGTFVLRSTVYEGQRNTVSFSDIGTIDKSRTGSGALSSAVAPGWRNVDLGKWVRSDKY
;
A
#
# COMPACT_ATOMS: atom_id res chain seq x y z
N MET A 1 2.69 28.78 1.61
CA MET A 1 3.04 27.42 1.17
C MET A 1 1.87 26.44 1.30
N ALA A 2 1.30 26.19 2.50
CA ALA A 2 0.16 25.27 2.66
C ALA A 2 -1.00 25.58 1.69
N THR A 3 -1.34 26.86 1.50
CA THR A 3 -2.45 27.31 0.64
C THR A 3 -2.29 27.04 -0.86
N GLU A 4 -1.06 26.89 -1.38
CA GLU A 4 -0.83 26.71 -2.81
C GLU A 4 -0.83 25.23 -3.21
N LEU A 5 -0.17 24.38 -2.41
CA LEU A 5 -0.27 22.92 -2.56
C LEU A 5 -1.72 22.47 -2.38
N ASP A 6 -2.41 22.93 -1.33
CA ASP A 6 -3.82 22.58 -1.08
C ASP A 6 -4.73 22.93 -2.27
N ALA A 7 -4.49 24.07 -2.92
CA ALA A 7 -5.24 24.47 -4.12
C ALA A 7 -4.94 23.57 -5.33
N LEU A 8 -3.68 23.15 -5.52
CA LEU A 8 -3.31 22.18 -6.54
C LEU A 8 -3.97 20.82 -6.27
N LEU A 9 -3.87 20.31 -5.05
CA LEU A 9 -4.50 19.04 -4.66
C LEU A 9 -6.01 19.09 -4.83
N SER A 10 -6.66 20.17 -4.38
CA SER A 10 -8.10 20.36 -4.58
C SER A 10 -8.50 20.30 -6.05
N SER A 11 -7.75 21.01 -6.92
CA SER A 11 -8.05 21.01 -8.35
C SER A 11 -7.85 19.65 -9.04
N ILE A 12 -6.99 18.79 -8.50
CA ILE A 12 -6.83 17.41 -8.96
C ILE A 12 -8.03 16.58 -8.49
N ARG A 13 -8.44 16.72 -7.23
CA ARG A 13 -9.62 16.02 -6.68
C ARG A 13 -10.91 16.35 -7.42
N ASP A 14 -11.03 17.56 -7.96
CA ASP A 14 -12.16 17.98 -8.78
C ASP A 14 -12.21 17.27 -10.16
N CYS A 15 -11.12 16.64 -10.59
CA CYS A 15 -11.07 15.88 -11.84
C CYS A 15 -11.73 14.50 -11.66
N LYS A 16 -12.84 14.30 -12.39
CA LYS A 16 -13.67 13.07 -12.31
C LYS A 16 -13.31 11.99 -13.33
N THR A 17 -12.45 12.29 -14.30
CA THR A 17 -12.09 11.36 -15.38
C THR A 17 -10.57 11.33 -15.57
N CYS A 18 -10.06 10.22 -16.11
CA CYS A 18 -8.64 10.04 -16.40
C CYS A 18 -8.10 11.16 -17.33
N ASP A 19 -8.85 11.56 -18.36
CA ASP A 19 -8.45 12.64 -19.27
C ASP A 19 -8.40 14.01 -18.58
N ALA A 20 -9.32 14.29 -17.66
CA ALA A 20 -9.29 15.53 -16.88
C ALA A 20 -8.03 15.57 -15.99
N VAL A 21 -7.69 14.43 -15.36
CA VAL A 21 -6.45 14.30 -14.56
C VAL A 21 -5.21 14.48 -15.45
N LYS A 22 -5.16 13.85 -16.63
CA LYS A 22 -4.05 13.99 -17.59
C LYS A 22 -3.84 15.45 -18.01
N ASN A 23 -4.92 16.15 -18.32
CA ASN A 23 -4.85 17.58 -18.65
C ASN A 23 -4.33 18.41 -17.47
N ARG A 24 -4.79 18.10 -16.26
CA ARG A 24 -4.32 18.79 -15.05
C ARG A 24 -2.84 18.51 -14.77
N LEU A 25 -2.43 17.26 -14.91
CA LEU A 25 -1.04 16.81 -14.78
C LEU A 25 -0.13 17.55 -15.79
N ALA A 26 -0.53 17.67 -17.05
CA ALA A 26 0.25 18.39 -18.05
C ALA A 26 0.51 19.85 -17.65
N ILE A 27 -0.51 20.55 -17.14
CA ILE A 27 -0.39 21.92 -16.63
C ILE A 27 0.56 21.99 -15.42
N ILE A 28 0.48 21.03 -14.50
CA ILE A 28 1.37 20.96 -13.33
C ILE A 28 2.82 20.75 -13.77
N THR A 29 3.06 19.83 -14.71
CA THR A 29 4.38 19.55 -15.27
C THR A 29 4.98 20.79 -15.94
N GLU A 30 4.22 21.47 -16.80
CA GLU A 30 4.68 22.70 -17.46
C GLU A 30 5.04 23.80 -16.44
N LYS A 31 4.21 23.99 -15.42
CA LYS A 31 4.49 24.94 -14.34
C LYS A 31 5.72 24.56 -13.54
N LYS A 32 5.92 23.27 -13.28
CA LYS A 32 7.09 22.76 -12.54
C LYS A 32 8.37 23.04 -13.31
N ASP A 33 8.37 22.80 -14.62
CA ASP A 33 9.52 23.01 -15.49
C ASP A 33 9.87 24.50 -15.65
N ALA A 34 8.87 25.39 -15.53
CA ALA A 34 9.05 26.84 -15.57
C ALA A 34 9.39 27.47 -14.20
N ALA A 35 9.14 26.78 -13.09
CA ALA A 35 9.33 27.32 -11.76
C ALA A 35 10.83 27.38 -11.37
N THR A 36 11.23 28.49 -10.78
CA THR A 36 12.60 28.72 -10.29
C THR A 36 12.70 28.78 -8.78
N ASP A 37 11.58 29.03 -8.09
CA ASP A 37 11.50 29.02 -6.64
C ASP A 37 11.50 27.56 -6.13
N PRO A 38 12.47 27.16 -5.29
CA PRO A 38 12.58 25.79 -4.79
C PRO A 38 11.34 25.26 -4.06
N ASP A 39 10.64 26.14 -3.33
CA ASP A 39 9.45 25.77 -2.56
C ASP A 39 8.26 25.51 -3.50
N VAL A 40 8.14 26.32 -4.56
CA VAL A 40 7.13 26.14 -5.61
C VAL A 40 7.41 24.89 -6.45
N VAL A 41 8.67 24.65 -6.82
CA VAL A 41 9.09 23.43 -7.52
C VAL A 41 8.73 22.19 -6.70
N ARG A 42 8.97 22.23 -5.39
CA ARG A 42 8.61 21.13 -4.48
C ARG A 42 7.10 20.89 -4.43
N ALA A 43 6.30 21.94 -4.23
CA ALA A 43 4.85 21.81 -4.19
C ALA A 43 4.29 21.25 -5.52
N LEU A 44 4.85 21.67 -6.65
CA LEU A 44 4.44 21.16 -7.98
C LEU A 44 4.88 19.71 -8.21
N ARG A 45 6.04 19.29 -7.66
CA ARG A 45 6.46 17.89 -7.67
C ARG A 45 5.51 17.02 -6.86
N ASP A 46 5.19 17.42 -5.63
CA ASP A 46 4.25 16.69 -4.77
C ASP A 46 2.87 16.59 -5.46
N ALA A 47 2.40 17.67 -6.07
CA ALA A 47 1.14 17.69 -6.84
C ALA A 47 1.18 16.80 -8.10
N GLN A 48 2.33 16.69 -8.77
CA GLN A 48 2.52 15.78 -9.92
C GLN A 48 2.38 14.32 -9.50
N VAL A 49 3.07 13.91 -8.42
CA VAL A 49 2.97 12.55 -7.88
C VAL A 49 1.53 12.25 -7.45
N TYR A 50 0.90 13.18 -6.73
CA TYR A 50 -0.50 13.06 -6.34
C TYR A 50 -1.42 12.87 -7.55
N ALA A 51 -1.25 13.67 -8.62
CA ALA A 51 -2.06 13.58 -9.82
C ALA A 51 -1.89 12.26 -10.57
N LEU A 52 -0.68 11.70 -10.62
CA LEU A 52 -0.44 10.39 -11.22
C LEU A 52 -1.20 9.28 -10.47
N VAL A 53 -1.13 9.25 -9.14
CA VAL A 53 -1.86 8.28 -8.31
C VAL A 53 -3.38 8.48 -8.41
N TRP A 54 -3.85 9.74 -8.40
CA TRP A 54 -5.27 10.06 -8.61
C TRP A 54 -5.76 9.63 -10.00
N GLY A 55 -4.91 9.71 -11.02
CA GLY A 55 -5.19 9.21 -12.36
C GLY A 55 -5.47 7.71 -12.37
N VAL A 56 -4.64 6.92 -11.69
CA VAL A 56 -4.88 5.48 -11.50
C VAL A 56 -6.23 5.25 -10.83
N PHE A 57 -6.57 6.03 -9.80
CA PHE A 57 -7.88 5.93 -9.15
C PHE A 57 -9.04 6.20 -10.10
N THR A 58 -9.00 7.25 -10.91
CA THR A 58 -10.11 7.54 -11.84
C THR A 58 -10.36 6.39 -12.82
N VAL A 59 -9.30 5.74 -13.31
CA VAL A 59 -9.44 4.55 -14.17
C VAL A 59 -9.96 3.34 -13.38
N ALA A 60 -9.43 3.12 -12.17
CA ALA A 60 -9.86 2.02 -11.31
C ALA A 60 -11.33 2.17 -10.85
N LEU A 61 -11.80 3.41 -10.69
CA LEU A 61 -13.19 3.72 -10.36
C LEU A 61 -14.11 3.39 -11.53
N ASP A 62 -13.73 3.78 -12.75
CA ASP A 62 -14.46 3.45 -13.97
C ASP A 62 -14.54 1.92 -14.18
N GLN A 63 -13.44 1.19 -13.94
CA GLN A 63 -13.42 -0.29 -13.94
C GLN A 63 -14.21 -0.93 -12.80
N GLY A 64 -14.27 -0.25 -11.65
CA GLY A 64 -15.00 -0.73 -10.47
C GLY A 64 -16.51 -0.66 -10.63
N ALA A 65 -17.02 0.21 -11.50
CA ALA A 65 -18.46 0.40 -11.69
C ALA A 65 -19.17 -0.86 -12.24
N PRO A 66 -18.65 -1.57 -13.27
CA PRO A 66 -19.17 -2.86 -13.70
C PRO A 66 -19.16 -3.95 -12.62
N ILE A 67 -18.11 -4.01 -11.78
CA ILE A 67 -18.04 -4.95 -10.64
C ILE A 67 -19.17 -4.68 -9.66
N VAL A 68 -19.40 -3.40 -9.33
CA VAL A 68 -20.47 -3.00 -8.42
C VAL A 68 -21.85 -3.26 -9.02
N ALA A 69 -22.03 -3.02 -10.33
CA ALA A 69 -23.27 -3.32 -11.02
C ALA A 69 -23.57 -4.83 -11.05
N TYR A 70 -22.55 -5.67 -11.28
CA TYR A 70 -22.64 -7.12 -11.20
C TYR A 70 -23.06 -7.59 -9.80
N ASP A 71 -22.36 -7.12 -8.75
CA ASP A 71 -22.67 -7.47 -7.36
C ASP A 71 -24.13 -7.07 -7.00
N LYS A 72 -24.59 -5.90 -7.44
CA LYS A 72 -25.96 -5.43 -7.22
C LYS A 72 -26.99 -6.30 -7.95
N ALA A 73 -26.75 -6.58 -9.23
CA ALA A 73 -27.68 -7.36 -10.04
C ALA A 73 -27.80 -8.82 -9.56
N LEU A 74 -26.69 -9.43 -9.10
CA LEU A 74 -26.70 -10.76 -8.50
C LEU A 74 -27.61 -10.82 -7.27
N LYS A 75 -27.51 -9.84 -6.37
CA LYS A 75 -28.36 -9.77 -5.17
C LYS A 75 -29.83 -9.57 -5.50
N VAL A 76 -30.15 -8.74 -6.49
CA VAL A 76 -31.53 -8.55 -6.96
C VAL A 76 -32.08 -9.85 -7.53
N LEU A 77 -31.27 -10.62 -8.26
CA LEU A 77 -31.65 -11.95 -8.76
C LEU A 77 -31.92 -12.95 -7.63
N GLU A 78 -31.05 -13.02 -6.62
CA GLU A 78 -31.24 -13.87 -5.44
C GLU A 78 -32.54 -13.52 -4.68
N ALA A 79 -32.82 -12.22 -4.48
CA ALA A 79 -34.05 -11.77 -3.86
C ALA A 79 -35.29 -12.10 -4.70
N ALA A 80 -35.22 -11.93 -6.02
CA ALA A 80 -36.30 -12.25 -6.94
C ALA A 80 -36.62 -13.75 -6.96
N GLN A 81 -35.60 -14.62 -6.90
CA GLN A 81 -35.76 -16.07 -6.80
C GLN A 81 -36.55 -16.49 -5.55
N ALA A 82 -36.43 -15.74 -4.44
CA ALA A 82 -37.18 -15.98 -3.22
C ALA A 82 -38.66 -15.52 -3.28
N SER A 83 -39.02 -14.63 -4.22
CA SER A 83 -40.33 -13.95 -4.25
C SER A 83 -41.46 -14.69 -4.98
N ALA A 84 -41.14 -15.78 -5.70
CA ALA A 84 -42.08 -16.57 -6.53
C ALA A 84 -42.87 -15.79 -7.61
N ASP A 85 -42.52 -14.51 -7.89
CA ASP A 85 -43.07 -13.74 -9.01
C ASP A 85 -42.19 -13.90 -10.26
N ASN A 86 -42.72 -14.59 -11.27
CA ASN A 86 -42.02 -14.84 -12.53
C ASN A 86 -41.64 -13.55 -13.26
N LYS A 87 -42.42 -12.47 -13.14
CA LYS A 87 -42.09 -11.20 -13.82
C LYS A 87 -40.91 -10.50 -13.16
N THR A 88 -40.86 -10.51 -11.83
CA THR A 88 -39.72 -9.98 -11.06
C THR A 88 -38.47 -10.80 -11.32
N LEU A 89 -38.60 -12.14 -11.39
CA LEU A 89 -37.48 -13.02 -11.70
C LEU A 89 -36.92 -12.78 -13.12
N GLU A 90 -37.78 -12.65 -14.12
CA GLU A 90 -37.37 -12.37 -15.51
C GLU A 90 -36.65 -11.01 -15.63
N ALA A 91 -37.19 -9.96 -15.00
CA ALA A 91 -36.56 -8.64 -14.98
C ALA A 91 -35.20 -8.65 -14.27
N ALA A 92 -35.08 -9.35 -13.13
CA ALA A 92 -33.83 -9.49 -12.39
C ALA A 92 -32.77 -10.27 -13.18
N TYR A 93 -33.19 -11.31 -13.91
CA TYR A 93 -32.30 -12.10 -14.76
C TYR A 93 -31.75 -11.27 -15.92
N ILE A 94 -32.58 -10.46 -16.60
CA ILE A 94 -32.14 -9.55 -17.66
C ILE A 94 -31.12 -8.53 -17.12
N ALA A 95 -31.38 -7.95 -15.94
CA ALA A 95 -30.45 -7.01 -15.31
C ALA A 95 -29.12 -7.67 -14.94
N TYR A 96 -29.15 -8.92 -14.46
CA TYR A 96 -27.96 -9.71 -14.17
C TYR A 96 -27.15 -10.03 -15.42
N GLU A 97 -27.77 -10.51 -16.49
CA GLU A 97 -27.07 -10.78 -17.76
C GLU A 97 -26.42 -9.52 -18.33
N ALA A 98 -27.12 -8.38 -18.31
CA ALA A 98 -26.56 -7.11 -18.75
C ALA A 98 -25.34 -6.68 -17.92
N ALA A 99 -25.39 -6.90 -16.60
CA ALA A 99 -24.27 -6.60 -15.70
C ALA A 99 -23.07 -7.56 -15.90
N CYS A 100 -23.32 -8.84 -16.18
CA CYS A 100 -22.28 -9.81 -16.55
C CYS A 100 -21.56 -9.38 -17.83
N THR A 101 -22.31 -9.02 -18.88
CA THR A 101 -21.72 -8.53 -20.14
C THR A 101 -20.88 -7.29 -19.92
N ALA A 102 -21.40 -6.30 -19.18
CA ALA A 102 -20.65 -5.09 -18.85
C ALA A 102 -19.36 -5.38 -18.05
N TYR A 103 -19.41 -6.35 -17.14
CA TYR A 103 -18.24 -6.79 -16.37
C TYR A 103 -17.18 -7.48 -17.25
N GLU A 104 -17.60 -8.38 -18.14
CA GLU A 104 -16.70 -9.05 -19.08
C GLU A 104 -16.09 -8.06 -20.09
N GLU A 105 -16.88 -7.14 -20.63
CA GLU A 105 -16.40 -6.09 -21.55
C GLU A 105 -15.40 -5.14 -20.87
N ALA A 106 -15.64 -4.77 -19.61
CA ALA A 106 -14.72 -3.94 -18.84
C ALA A 106 -13.41 -4.66 -18.50
N LEU A 107 -13.44 -5.97 -18.25
CA LEU A 107 -12.23 -6.77 -18.06
C LEU A 107 -11.34 -6.80 -19.32
N ASP A 108 -11.93 -6.87 -20.52
CA ASP A 108 -11.17 -6.96 -21.77
C ASP A 108 -10.72 -5.60 -22.33
N ALA A 109 -11.55 -4.55 -22.24
CA ALA A 109 -11.25 -3.23 -22.83
C ALA A 109 -10.33 -2.36 -21.96
N ASP A 110 -10.45 -2.45 -20.62
CA ASP A 110 -9.83 -1.47 -19.71
C ASP A 110 -8.53 -1.96 -19.05
N ASN A 111 -8.17 -3.24 -19.17
CA ASN A 111 -6.89 -3.75 -18.68
C ASN A 111 -5.69 -2.97 -19.26
N ASN A 112 -5.81 -2.42 -20.47
CA ASN A 112 -4.76 -1.58 -21.06
C ASN A 112 -4.66 -0.21 -20.37
N LEU A 113 -5.79 0.45 -20.07
CA LEU A 113 -5.79 1.80 -19.49
C LEU A 113 -5.25 1.82 -18.06
N ILE A 114 -5.61 0.84 -17.24
CA ILE A 114 -5.10 0.77 -15.87
C ILE A 114 -3.63 0.41 -15.83
N ASN A 115 -3.19 -0.50 -16.71
CA ASN A 115 -1.78 -0.83 -16.85
C ASN A 115 -0.97 0.37 -17.35
N ASP A 116 -1.49 1.16 -18.29
CA ASP A 116 -0.84 2.38 -18.77
C ASP A 116 -0.76 3.47 -17.69
N ALA A 117 -1.81 3.61 -16.86
CA ALA A 117 -1.81 4.53 -15.73
C ALA A 117 -0.77 4.12 -14.66
N ILE A 118 -0.73 2.83 -14.29
CA ILE A 118 0.27 2.27 -13.37
C ILE A 118 1.69 2.41 -13.95
N LYS A 119 1.85 2.15 -15.25
CA LYS A 119 3.13 2.31 -15.94
C LYS A 119 3.60 3.77 -15.90
N SER A 120 2.70 4.73 -16.09
CA SER A 120 3.04 6.16 -16.00
C SER A 120 3.59 6.52 -14.61
N VAL A 121 2.98 5.98 -13.55
CA VAL A 121 3.48 6.13 -12.16
C VAL A 121 4.85 5.46 -12.00
N THR A 122 4.99 4.23 -12.49
CA THR A 122 6.24 3.46 -12.39
C THR A 122 7.39 4.15 -13.14
N ASP A 123 7.11 4.69 -14.33
CA ASP A 123 8.08 5.42 -15.16
C ASP A 123 8.47 6.75 -14.51
N ASP A 124 7.56 7.43 -13.83
CA ASP A 124 7.85 8.64 -13.04
C ASP A 124 8.73 8.32 -11.83
N ALA A 125 8.33 7.33 -11.03
CA ALA A 125 9.10 6.86 -9.87
C ALA A 125 10.52 6.40 -10.24
N ALA A 126 10.70 5.76 -11.41
CA ALA A 126 12.00 5.34 -11.90
C ALA A 126 12.90 6.51 -12.37
N LYS A 127 12.30 7.62 -12.81
CA LYS A 127 13.03 8.84 -13.23
C LYS A 127 13.31 9.78 -12.08
N ALA A 128 12.57 9.65 -10.98
CA ALA A 128 12.74 10.48 -9.80
C ALA A 128 14.16 10.34 -9.22
N ALA A 129 14.94 11.42 -9.30
CA ALA A 129 16.22 11.44 -8.60
C ALA A 129 15.93 11.42 -7.08
N PRO A 130 16.63 10.57 -6.30
CA PRO A 130 16.36 10.45 -4.87
C PRO A 130 16.71 11.72 -4.07
N GLY A 131 17.38 12.69 -4.68
CA GLY A 131 17.87 13.89 -4.00
C GLY A 131 18.96 13.58 -2.97
N LYS A 132 19.41 14.61 -2.24
CA LYS A 132 20.42 14.43 -1.19
C LYS A 132 19.83 13.61 -0.04
N ASN A 133 20.46 12.48 0.29
CA ASN A 133 20.00 11.54 1.33
C ASN A 133 18.57 11.00 1.14
N GLY A 134 18.03 10.97 -0.08
CA GLY A 134 16.70 10.40 -0.32
C GLY A 134 15.52 11.34 -0.02
N ILE A 135 15.75 12.62 0.29
CA ILE A 135 14.70 13.58 0.71
C ILE A 135 13.57 13.65 -0.30
N ASP A 136 13.91 13.67 -1.59
CA ASP A 136 12.94 13.81 -2.65
C ASP A 136 12.12 12.53 -2.82
N ALA A 137 12.79 11.37 -2.76
CA ALA A 137 12.13 10.06 -2.76
C ALA A 137 11.13 9.89 -1.61
N ILE A 138 11.49 10.37 -0.41
CA ILE A 138 10.61 10.34 0.77
C ILE A 138 9.41 11.26 0.58
N ALA A 139 9.62 12.44 -0.02
CA ALA A 139 8.53 13.37 -0.32
C ALA A 139 7.57 12.80 -1.38
N ASP A 140 8.10 12.22 -2.46
CA ASP A 140 7.30 11.57 -3.50
C ASP A 140 6.44 10.44 -2.90
N ALA A 141 7.03 9.57 -2.09
CA ALA A 141 6.27 8.51 -1.41
C ALA A 141 5.19 9.05 -0.45
N ALA A 142 5.48 10.14 0.26
CA ALA A 142 4.50 10.80 1.13
C ALA A 142 3.35 11.44 0.34
N ALA A 143 3.62 12.03 -0.83
CA ALA A 143 2.60 12.58 -1.71
C ALA A 143 1.71 11.47 -2.32
N ALA A 144 2.30 10.32 -2.68
CA ALA A 144 1.56 9.15 -3.13
C ALA A 144 0.66 8.58 -2.01
N GLU A 145 1.17 8.46 -0.78
CA GLU A 145 0.41 8.02 0.38
C GLU A 145 -0.74 8.99 0.71
N MET A 146 -0.51 10.30 0.58
CA MET A 146 -1.55 11.32 0.73
C MET A 146 -2.67 11.15 -0.29
N ALA A 147 -2.33 10.93 -1.56
CA ALA A 147 -3.33 10.64 -2.60
C ALA A 147 -4.15 9.39 -2.26
N SER A 148 -3.47 8.31 -1.85
CA SER A 148 -4.12 7.05 -1.45
C SER A 148 -5.10 7.26 -0.28
N ALA A 149 -4.70 8.01 0.75
CA ALA A 149 -5.54 8.32 1.90
C ALA A 149 -6.78 9.16 1.51
N ASP A 150 -6.59 10.18 0.66
CA ASP A 150 -7.68 11.01 0.15
C ASP A 150 -8.66 10.20 -0.71
N ILE A 151 -8.16 9.24 -1.51
CA ILE A 151 -8.98 8.32 -2.31
C ILE A 151 -9.80 7.39 -1.40
N GLU A 152 -9.18 6.78 -0.39
CA GLU A 152 -9.89 5.92 0.57
C GLU A 152 -10.99 6.71 1.30
N HIS A 153 -10.71 7.95 1.72
CA HIS A 153 -11.70 8.83 2.33
C HIS A 153 -12.82 9.22 1.34
N HIS A 154 -12.47 9.55 0.10
CA HIS A 154 -13.43 9.89 -0.94
C HIS A 154 -14.40 8.73 -1.20
N LEU A 155 -13.90 7.51 -1.40
CA LEU A 155 -14.73 6.31 -1.57
C LEU A 155 -15.58 6.01 -0.33
N ALA A 156 -15.01 6.15 0.87
CA ALA A 156 -15.74 5.96 2.11
C ALA A 156 -16.84 7.02 2.35
N SER A 157 -16.83 8.13 1.61
CA SER A 157 -17.87 9.16 1.68
C SER A 157 -18.98 9.01 0.63
N GLN A 158 -18.80 8.17 -0.40
CA GLN A 158 -19.80 7.97 -1.44
C GLN A 158 -20.80 6.88 -1.05
N ASP A 159 -22.07 7.25 -0.89
CA ASP A 159 -23.16 6.29 -0.62
C ASP A 159 -23.59 5.51 -1.86
N VAL A 160 -23.41 6.07 -3.07
CA VAL A 160 -23.97 5.53 -4.33
C VAL A 160 -23.29 4.24 -4.81
N ILE A 161 -22.02 4.06 -4.45
CA ILE A 161 -21.30 2.80 -4.72
C ILE A 161 -21.90 1.65 -3.89
N TYR A 162 -22.56 1.96 -2.76
CA TYR A 162 -22.93 1.00 -1.73
C TYR A 162 -24.42 1.09 -1.38
N SER A 163 -25.24 0.33 -2.11
CA SER A 163 -26.53 -0.09 -1.57
C SER A 163 -26.70 -1.57 -1.87
N SER A 164 -26.75 -2.39 -0.81
CA SER A 164 -27.47 -3.65 -0.91
C SER A 164 -28.95 -3.28 -0.91
N GLU A 165 -29.60 -3.26 -2.07
CA GLU A 165 -31.06 -3.17 -2.16
C GLU A 165 -31.76 -4.46 -1.68
N GLY A 166 -31.12 -5.20 -0.77
CA GLY A 166 -31.65 -6.41 -0.16
C GLY A 166 -32.55 -6.04 1.01
N PRO A 167 -33.81 -6.52 1.06
CA PRO A 167 -34.77 -6.18 2.11
C PRO A 167 -34.41 -6.71 3.53
N SER A 168 -33.21 -7.26 3.73
CA SER A 168 -32.78 -7.86 5.00
C SER A 168 -31.26 -7.94 5.20
N ALA A 169 -30.45 -7.07 4.58
CA ALA A 169 -28.99 -7.17 4.71
C ALA A 169 -28.55 -6.95 6.17
N ASP A 170 -27.83 -7.92 6.74
CA ASP A 170 -27.17 -7.77 8.03
C ASP A 170 -26.20 -6.57 7.94
N PRO A 171 -26.30 -5.57 8.84
CA PRO A 171 -25.37 -4.43 8.87
C PRO A 171 -23.89 -4.84 8.89
N TYR A 172 -23.58 -6.02 9.42
CA TYR A 172 -22.23 -6.57 9.42
C TYR A 172 -21.81 -7.01 8.01
N GLU A 173 -22.67 -7.72 7.28
CA GLU A 173 -22.40 -8.18 5.91
C GLU A 173 -22.22 -7.00 4.95
N GLU A 174 -23.07 -5.97 5.07
CA GLU A 174 -22.97 -4.74 4.29
C GLU A 174 -21.63 -4.01 4.54
N TYR A 175 -21.15 -4.00 5.79
CA TYR A 175 -19.83 -3.46 6.11
C TYR A 175 -18.68 -4.22 5.44
N TYR A 176 -18.71 -5.55 5.41
CA TYR A 176 -17.65 -6.35 4.78
C TYR A 176 -17.67 -6.25 3.26
N ASP A 177 -18.84 -6.24 2.64
CA ASP A 177 -19.00 -6.05 1.21
C ASP A 177 -18.44 -4.69 0.78
N ARG A 178 -18.79 -3.64 1.54
CA ARG A 178 -18.23 -2.29 1.33
C ARG A 178 -16.71 -2.30 1.44
N LYS A 179 -16.15 -2.92 2.47
CA LYS A 179 -14.68 -3.03 2.63
C LYS A 179 -14.02 -3.82 1.51
N ARG A 180 -14.67 -4.87 0.99
CA ARG A 180 -14.17 -5.67 -0.13
C ARG A 180 -14.15 -4.83 -1.41
N GLN A 181 -15.24 -4.14 -1.73
CA GLN A 181 -15.35 -3.32 -2.93
C GLN A 181 -14.35 -2.14 -2.92
N ILE A 182 -14.23 -1.42 -1.80
CA ILE A 182 -13.19 -0.39 -1.64
C ILE A 182 -11.80 -0.99 -1.88
N ARG A 183 -11.50 -2.17 -1.31
CA ARG A 183 -10.21 -2.83 -1.51
C ARG A 183 -9.95 -3.18 -2.98
N ASN A 184 -10.95 -3.68 -3.70
CA ASN A 184 -10.80 -4.03 -5.10
C ASN A 184 -10.52 -2.79 -5.96
N ILE A 185 -11.26 -1.69 -5.75
CA ILE A 185 -11.05 -0.42 -6.47
C ILE A 185 -9.70 0.21 -6.11
N THR A 186 -9.25 0.10 -4.85
CA THR A 186 -8.00 0.72 -4.37
C THR A 186 -6.76 -0.16 -4.57
N SER A 187 -6.88 -1.43 -4.94
CA SER A 187 -5.72 -2.31 -5.15
C SER A 187 -4.73 -1.77 -6.20
N PRO A 188 -5.18 -1.27 -7.37
CA PRO A 188 -4.31 -0.62 -8.35
C PRO A 188 -3.63 0.65 -7.82
N VAL A 189 -4.34 1.43 -7.00
CA VAL A 189 -3.81 2.64 -6.35
C VAL A 189 -2.67 2.27 -5.39
N LYS A 190 -2.84 1.19 -4.61
CA LYS A 190 -1.79 0.69 -3.71
C LYS A 190 -0.56 0.25 -4.46
N GLN A 191 -0.73 -0.50 -5.56
CA GLN A 191 0.35 -0.87 -6.45
C GLN A 191 1.09 0.37 -7.02
N ALA A 192 0.35 1.42 -7.38
CA ALA A 192 0.93 2.67 -7.85
C ALA A 192 1.74 3.38 -6.75
N CYS A 193 1.24 3.40 -5.51
CA CYS A 193 1.97 3.98 -4.38
C CYS A 193 3.25 3.20 -4.06
N ASP A 194 3.20 1.88 -4.12
CA ASP A 194 4.35 0.99 -3.87
C ASP A 194 5.50 1.24 -4.86
N ALA A 195 5.22 1.78 -6.05
CA ALA A 195 6.25 2.14 -7.02
C ALA A 195 7.19 3.25 -6.49
N TYR A 196 6.72 4.13 -5.61
CA TYR A 196 7.55 5.16 -4.97
C TYR A 196 8.30 4.67 -3.73
N VAL A 197 8.02 3.46 -3.24
CA VAL A 197 8.72 2.88 -2.09
C VAL A 197 10.07 2.32 -2.54
N ASN A 198 11.12 3.11 -2.35
CA ASN A 198 12.50 2.71 -2.61
C ASN A 198 13.32 2.56 -1.33
N GLU A 199 14.61 2.24 -1.46
CA GLU A 199 15.49 2.00 -0.31
C GLU A 199 15.52 3.16 0.71
N TYR A 200 15.40 4.42 0.28
CA TYR A 200 15.43 5.57 1.17
C TYR A 200 14.15 5.67 1.99
N VAL A 201 13.01 5.44 1.35
CA VAL A 201 11.69 5.38 2.00
C VAL A 201 11.67 4.25 3.02
N THR A 202 12.11 3.06 2.63
CA THR A 202 12.21 1.90 3.52
C THR A 202 13.11 2.20 4.71
N ARG A 203 14.25 2.87 4.51
CA ARG A 203 15.15 3.25 5.61
C ARG A 203 14.46 4.16 6.63
N VAL A 204 13.68 5.16 6.18
CA VAL A 204 12.92 6.05 7.07
C VAL A 204 11.84 5.31 7.84
N GLN A 205 11.09 4.43 7.17
CA GLN A 205 10.05 3.62 7.81
C GLN A 205 10.64 2.69 8.88
N VAL A 206 11.72 1.99 8.55
CA VAL A 206 12.46 1.13 9.50
C VAL A 206 13.00 1.96 10.66
N ALA A 207 13.60 3.12 10.40
CA ALA A 207 14.10 4.00 11.44
C ALA A 207 12.99 4.47 12.39
N ALA A 208 11.83 4.90 11.85
CA ALA A 208 10.68 5.29 12.66
C ALA A 208 10.18 4.13 13.53
N GLN A 209 10.10 2.92 12.96
CA GLN A 209 9.74 1.71 13.70
C GLN A 209 10.75 1.37 14.79
N LEU A 210 12.05 1.57 14.54
CA LEU A 210 13.13 1.32 15.51
C LEU A 210 13.16 2.38 16.61
N LYS A 211 12.87 3.65 16.32
CA LYS A 211 12.79 4.73 17.32
C LYS A 211 11.77 4.43 18.43
N GLN A 212 10.63 3.84 18.06
CA GLN A 212 9.61 3.38 19.04
C GLN A 212 10.10 2.21 19.92
N SER A 213 11.21 1.59 19.54
CA SER A 213 11.83 0.43 20.18
C SER A 213 13.19 0.76 20.81
N LEU A 214 13.57 2.04 20.92
CA LEU A 214 14.79 2.44 21.61
C LEU A 214 14.80 1.89 23.05
N ASP A 215 15.97 1.46 23.49
CA ASP A 215 16.21 0.80 24.78
C ASP A 215 15.41 -0.49 25.02
N ARG A 216 14.78 -1.05 23.98
CA ARG A 216 14.12 -2.36 24.05
C ARG A 216 14.99 -3.45 23.48
N TYR A 217 14.78 -4.66 23.99
CA TYR A 217 15.40 -5.86 23.44
C TYR A 217 14.76 -6.21 22.10
N LEU A 218 15.59 -6.48 21.09
CA LEU A 218 15.17 -6.91 19.76
C LEU A 218 15.86 -8.22 19.39
N LEU A 219 15.12 -9.08 18.69
CA LEU A 219 15.68 -10.18 17.91
C LEU A 219 15.45 -9.87 16.42
N VAL A 220 16.54 -9.74 15.67
CA VAL A 220 16.54 -9.40 14.25
C VAL A 220 16.98 -10.61 13.46
N TRP A 221 16.10 -11.10 12.60
CA TRP A 221 16.44 -12.13 11.62
C TRP A 221 16.93 -11.45 10.37
N ARG A 222 18.14 -11.80 9.93
CA ARG A 222 18.78 -11.20 8.77
C ARG A 222 18.33 -11.84 7.47
N VAL A 223 18.31 -11.07 6.39
CA VAL A 223 18.11 -11.61 5.04
C VAL A 223 19.31 -12.47 4.63
N THR A 224 20.52 -12.06 5.04
CA THR A 224 21.74 -12.82 4.79
C THR A 224 21.71 -14.16 5.52
N THR A 225 21.90 -15.24 4.76
CA THR A 225 21.92 -16.61 5.27
C THR A 225 23.35 -17.10 5.50
N THR A 226 23.52 -18.09 6.38
CA THR A 226 24.77 -18.88 6.44
C THR A 226 24.88 -19.82 5.25
N GLY A 227 26.05 -20.42 5.04
CA GLY A 227 26.32 -21.42 3.98
C GLY A 227 25.44 -22.68 3.98
N GLY A 228 24.43 -22.77 4.86
CA GLY A 228 23.36 -23.78 4.85
C GLY A 228 21.95 -23.22 4.61
N GLY A 229 21.81 -21.96 4.16
CA GLY A 229 20.51 -21.34 3.82
C GLY A 229 19.69 -20.83 5.00
N ASN A 230 20.18 -20.94 6.24
CA ASN A 230 19.48 -20.44 7.42
C ASN A 230 19.76 -18.94 7.66
N PRO A 231 18.71 -18.10 7.86
CA PRO A 231 18.84 -16.70 8.25
C PRO A 231 19.68 -16.52 9.52
N LEU A 232 20.64 -15.61 9.50
CA LEU A 232 21.42 -15.26 10.67
C LEU A 232 20.58 -14.43 11.66
N ALA A 233 20.58 -14.78 12.93
CA ALA A 233 19.89 -14.01 13.97
C ALA A 233 20.87 -13.11 14.73
N VAL A 234 20.50 -11.85 14.97
CA VAL A 234 21.24 -10.94 15.85
C VAL A 234 20.29 -10.37 16.89
N GLN A 235 20.74 -10.29 18.14
CA GLN A 235 19.89 -9.88 19.25
C GLN A 235 20.62 -8.94 20.22
N GLY A 236 19.85 -8.12 20.93
CA GLY A 236 20.36 -7.21 21.95
C GLY A 236 19.40 -6.06 22.24
N ILE A 237 19.81 -5.16 23.13
CA ILE A 237 19.09 -3.91 23.39
C ILE A 237 19.43 -2.92 22.27
N LEU A 238 18.41 -2.33 21.66
CA LEU A 238 18.59 -1.25 20.69
C LEU A 238 19.20 -0.03 21.37
N GLU A 239 20.49 0.22 21.10
CA GLU A 239 21.28 1.26 21.74
C GLU A 239 21.33 2.55 20.92
N SER A 240 21.44 2.46 19.59
CA SER A 240 21.48 3.62 18.72
C SER A 240 21.01 3.30 17.30
N ILE A 241 20.59 4.35 16.58
CA ILE A 241 20.12 4.29 15.20
C ILE A 241 20.91 5.33 14.40
N ASP A 242 21.53 4.92 13.30
CA ASP A 242 22.20 5.77 12.34
C ASP A 242 21.41 5.77 11.04
N GLU A 243 20.44 6.68 10.96
CA GLU A 243 19.54 6.82 9.81
C GLU A 243 20.29 7.18 8.53
N LYS A 244 21.37 7.96 8.65
CA LYS A 244 22.17 8.42 7.52
C LYS A 244 22.88 7.25 6.84
N ASN A 245 23.48 6.37 7.64
CA ASN A 245 24.17 5.19 7.12
C ASN A 245 23.24 3.99 6.96
N GLY A 246 21.98 4.09 7.39
CA GLY A 246 20.99 3.01 7.31
C GLY A 246 21.35 1.83 8.21
N THR A 247 21.85 2.10 9.42
CA THR A 247 22.26 1.06 10.38
C THR A 247 21.74 1.32 11.78
N PHE A 248 21.79 0.32 12.64
CA PHE A 248 21.50 0.45 14.07
C PHE A 248 22.39 -0.49 14.89
N VAL A 249 22.55 -0.18 16.17
CA VAL A 249 23.42 -0.93 17.07
C VAL A 249 22.59 -1.66 18.13
N LEU A 250 22.83 -2.97 18.23
CA LEU A 250 22.31 -3.81 19.31
C LEU A 250 23.43 -4.08 20.33
N ARG A 251 23.23 -3.61 21.57
CA ARG A 251 24.09 -3.94 22.71
C ARG A 251 23.72 -5.32 23.24
N SER A 252 24.70 -6.22 23.31
CA SER A 252 24.50 -7.56 23.85
C SER A 252 24.11 -7.51 25.33
N THR A 253 23.15 -8.35 25.73
CA THR A 253 22.80 -8.57 27.14
C THR A 253 23.56 -9.76 27.75
N VAL A 254 24.27 -10.54 26.93
CA VAL A 254 24.96 -11.78 27.33
C VAL A 254 26.48 -11.57 27.40
N TYR A 255 27.03 -10.79 26.49
CA TYR A 255 28.47 -10.55 26.37
C TYR A 255 28.75 -9.08 26.64
N GLU A 256 29.36 -8.80 27.78
CA GLU A 256 29.67 -7.44 28.21
C GLU A 256 30.54 -6.71 27.17
N GLY A 257 30.19 -5.45 26.89
CA GLY A 257 30.89 -4.61 25.93
C GLY A 257 30.62 -4.92 24.45
N GLN A 258 30.00 -6.06 24.12
CA GLN A 258 29.75 -6.43 22.72
C GLN A 258 28.59 -5.65 22.11
N ARG A 259 28.84 -5.09 20.93
CA ARG A 259 27.87 -4.35 20.11
C ARG A 259 27.85 -4.93 18.71
N ASN A 260 26.64 -5.14 18.18
CA ASN A 260 26.45 -5.61 16.81
C ASN A 260 25.77 -4.51 16.00
N THR A 261 26.45 -4.03 14.96
CA THR A 261 25.85 -3.14 13.96
C THR A 261 25.08 -3.97 12.93
N VAL A 262 23.85 -3.56 12.65
CA VAL A 262 22.95 -4.22 11.69
C VAL A 262 22.54 -3.19 10.64
N SER A 263 22.59 -3.56 9.36
CA SER A 263 22.08 -2.74 8.26
C SER A 263 20.56 -2.87 8.14
N PHE A 264 19.87 -1.77 7.82
CA PHE A 264 18.44 -1.81 7.50
C PHE A 264 18.16 -2.72 6.31
N SER A 265 19.06 -2.75 5.32
CA SER A 265 18.94 -3.60 4.12
C SER A 265 19.11 -5.09 4.41
N ASP A 266 19.63 -5.45 5.58
CA ASP A 266 19.83 -6.84 6.00
C ASP A 266 18.74 -7.31 6.96
N ILE A 267 17.68 -6.51 7.20
CA ILE A 267 16.56 -6.90 8.05
C ILE A 267 15.59 -7.78 7.26
N GLY A 268 15.42 -9.03 7.68
CA GLY A 268 14.32 -9.89 7.25
C GLY A 268 13.07 -9.67 8.11
N THR A 269 13.20 -9.84 9.43
CA THR A 269 12.11 -9.55 10.40
C THR A 269 12.66 -9.05 11.73
N ILE A 270 11.85 -8.28 12.46
CA ILE A 270 12.16 -7.78 13.81
C ILE A 270 11.11 -8.32 14.79
N ASP A 271 11.54 -9.15 15.73
CA ASP A 271 10.73 -9.59 16.86
C ASP A 271 10.93 -8.64 18.05
N LYS A 272 9.84 -7.94 18.40
CA LYS A 272 9.76 -6.96 19.51
C LYS A 272 9.06 -7.51 20.75
N SER A 273 8.60 -8.77 20.73
CA SER A 273 7.81 -9.36 21.82
C SER A 273 8.66 -9.79 23.02
N ARG A 274 9.98 -9.89 22.84
CA ARG A 274 10.92 -10.38 23.85
C ARG A 274 11.32 -9.27 24.81
N THR A 275 11.24 -9.53 26.12
CA THR A 275 11.66 -8.58 27.18
C THR A 275 12.45 -9.31 28.29
N GLY A 276 13.39 -8.60 28.95
CA GLY A 276 14.09 -9.08 30.16
C GLY A 276 15.56 -9.54 29.98
N SER A 277 16.27 -9.71 31.10
CA SER A 277 17.68 -10.16 31.19
C SER A 277 17.90 -11.62 30.76
N GLY A 278 16.81 -12.34 30.49
CA GLY A 278 16.77 -13.67 29.92
C GLY A 278 15.61 -13.82 28.95
N ALA A 279 15.70 -13.22 27.76
CA ALA A 279 14.94 -13.70 26.60
C ALA A 279 15.46 -15.12 26.25
N LEU A 280 14.98 -16.10 27.04
CA LEU A 280 15.51 -17.43 27.31
C LEU A 280 15.35 -18.42 26.16
N SER A 281 16.18 -18.27 25.14
CA SER A 281 16.86 -19.40 24.53
C SER A 281 18.01 -18.85 23.70
N SER A 282 19.18 -19.51 23.75
CA SER A 282 20.27 -19.26 22.82
C SER A 282 19.74 -19.08 21.41
N ALA A 283 20.37 -18.17 20.65
CA ALA A 283 20.34 -18.17 19.19
C ALA A 283 20.23 -19.63 18.73
N VAL A 284 19.09 -19.98 18.09
CA VAL A 284 18.75 -21.31 17.56
C VAL A 284 19.64 -22.41 18.14
N ALA A 285 19.23 -23.04 19.24
CA ALA A 285 20.01 -24.14 19.82
C ALA A 285 20.45 -25.08 18.68
N PRO A 286 21.76 -25.42 18.56
CA PRO A 286 22.26 -26.24 17.47
C PRO A 286 21.46 -27.54 17.45
N GLY A 287 20.60 -27.71 16.45
CA GLY A 287 19.58 -28.76 16.44
C GLY A 287 18.16 -28.29 16.14
N TRP A 288 17.90 -27.02 15.84
CA TRP A 288 16.64 -26.59 15.23
C TRP A 288 16.86 -26.18 13.78
N ARG A 289 16.00 -26.67 12.87
CA ARG A 289 15.97 -26.23 11.47
C ARG A 289 14.64 -25.53 11.19
N ASN A 290 14.71 -24.45 10.44
CA ASN A 290 13.53 -23.79 9.92
C ASN A 290 13.08 -24.55 8.67
N VAL A 291 11.82 -24.99 8.64
CA VAL A 291 11.26 -25.72 7.48
C VAL A 291 10.32 -24.85 6.65
N ASP A 292 9.98 -23.65 7.14
CA ASP A 292 9.11 -22.66 6.52
C ASP A 292 9.15 -21.36 7.34
N LEU A 293 8.73 -20.23 6.78
CA LEU A 293 8.77 -18.92 7.46
C LEU A 293 8.09 -19.00 8.85
N GLY A 294 8.88 -18.92 9.92
CA GLY A 294 8.42 -19.04 11.30
C GLY A 294 8.12 -20.47 11.82
N LYS A 295 8.22 -21.52 11.00
CA LYS A 295 8.03 -22.93 11.45
C LYS A 295 9.36 -23.62 11.72
N TRP A 296 9.57 -24.00 12.98
CA TRP A 296 10.80 -24.62 13.46
C TRP A 296 10.55 -26.06 13.92
N VAL A 297 11.45 -26.96 13.52
CA VAL A 297 11.45 -28.36 13.98
C VAL A 297 12.80 -28.70 14.59
N ARG A 298 12.81 -29.62 15.56
CA ARG A 298 14.07 -30.17 16.08
C ARG A 298 14.64 -31.19 15.11
N SER A 299 15.91 -31.03 14.79
CA SER A 299 16.72 -31.91 13.94
C SER A 299 16.98 -33.28 14.57
N ASP A 300 16.68 -33.50 15.85
CA ASP A 300 16.85 -34.77 16.57
C ASP A 300 15.60 -35.68 16.52
N LYS A 301 14.52 -35.24 15.86
CA LYS A 301 13.25 -35.98 15.75
C LYS A 301 13.02 -36.70 14.42
N TYR A 302 14.00 -36.75 13.53
CA TYR A 302 13.99 -37.51 12.26
C TYR A 302 15.39 -37.97 11.87
#